data_AF-A0A8T6NKE5-F1
#
_entry.id   AF-A0A8T6NKE5-F1
#
_cell.length_a   1.000
_cell.length_b   1.000
_cell.length_c   1.000
_cell.angle_alpha   90.00
_cell.angle_beta   90.00
_cell.angle_gamma   90.00
#
_symmetry.space_group_name_H-M   'P 1'
#
loop_
_entity.id
_entity.type
_entity.pdbx_description
1 polymer ?
#
loop_
_entity_poly.entity_id
_entity_poly.type
_entity_poly.pdbx_seq_one_letter_code
_entity_poly.pdbx_strand_id
1 'polypeptide(L)'
;MDQAKPSRSFVKTMTWRLIATTDTFILTFFAARWIGADMGISGGEATSLAATVASLEIVTKMLLYYIHERGWARLDWGMMHNPSG
;
A
#
# COMPACT_ATOMS: atom_id res chain seq x y z
N MET A 1 -23.07 -17.82 -13.75
CA MET A 1 -21.88 -16.97 -13.98
C MET A 1 -21.99 -15.81 -13.01
N ASP A 2 -21.35 -15.93 -11.85
CA ASP A 2 -21.45 -14.92 -10.80
C ASP A 2 -20.82 -13.60 -11.26
N GLN A 3 -21.66 -12.65 -11.64
CA GLN A 3 -21.25 -11.31 -12.04
C GLN A 3 -20.84 -10.55 -10.77
N ALA A 4 -19.54 -10.45 -10.52
CA ALA A 4 -19.01 -9.56 -9.49
C ALA A 4 -19.47 -8.13 -9.81
N LYS A 5 -20.31 -7.54 -8.95
CA LYS A 5 -20.83 -6.17 -9.14
C LYS A 5 -19.65 -5.21 -9.46
N PRO A 6 -19.69 -4.41 -10.55
CA PRO A 6 -18.58 -3.53 -10.95
C PRO A 6 -18.13 -2.55 -9.85
N SER A 7 -19.02 -2.26 -8.91
CA SER A 7 -18.75 -1.53 -7.66
C SER A 7 -17.60 -2.16 -6.83
N ARG A 8 -17.50 -3.49 -6.73
CA ARG A 8 -16.49 -4.16 -5.90
C ARG A 8 -15.08 -3.98 -6.48
N SER A 9 -14.94 -4.11 -7.79
CA SER A 9 -13.66 -3.89 -8.49
C SER A 9 -13.22 -2.43 -8.40
N PHE A 10 -14.16 -1.48 -8.55
CA PHE A 10 -13.86 -0.05 -8.43
C PHE A 10 -13.38 0.33 -7.03
N VAL A 11 -14.09 -0.11 -5.97
CA VAL A 11 -13.69 0.14 -4.59
C VAL A 11 -12.34 -0.51 -4.29
N LYS A 12 -12.10 -1.72 -4.78
CA LYS A 12 -10.80 -2.40 -4.63
C LYS A 12 -9.66 -1.61 -5.28
N THR A 13 -9.88 -1.06 -6.47
CA THR A 13 -8.89 -0.20 -7.14
C THR A 13 -8.68 1.12 -6.39
N MET A 14 -9.74 1.75 -5.88
CA MET A 14 -9.64 3.00 -5.12
C MET A 14 -8.89 2.81 -3.80
N THR A 15 -9.22 1.75 -3.05
CA THR A 15 -8.52 1.40 -1.81
C THR A 15 -7.05 1.11 -2.08
N TRP A 16 -6.72 0.40 -3.16
CA TRP A 16 -5.34 0.16 -3.56
C TRP A 16 -4.57 1.45 -3.88
N ARG A 17 -5.21 2.39 -4.59
CA ARG A 17 -4.62 3.70 -4.94
C ARG A 17 -4.36 4.56 -3.70
N LEU A 18 -5.30 4.60 -2.75
CA LEU A 18 -5.15 5.36 -1.51
C LEU A 18 -4.05 4.79 -0.61
N ILE A 19 -3.98 3.46 -0.51
CA ILE A 19 -2.93 2.77 0.26
C ILE A 19 -1.56 3.03 -0.36
N ALA A 20 -1.41 2.85 -1.68
CA ALA A 20 -0.13 3.03 -2.35
C ALA A 20 0.38 4.49 -2.28
N THR A 21 -0.50 5.47 -2.39
CA THR A 21 -0.12 6.89 -2.29
C THR A 21 0.26 7.29 -0.86
N THR A 22 -0.48 6.78 0.13
CA THR A 22 -0.18 7.02 1.56
C THR A 22 1.16 6.41 1.96
N ASP A 23 1.45 5.20 1.47
CA ASP A 23 2.71 4.50 1.72
C ASP A 23 3.91 5.32 1.23
N THR A 24 3.92 5.68 -0.06
CA THR A 24 5.00 6.49 -0.64
C THR A 24 5.13 7.85 0.05
N PHE A 25 4.03 8.48 0.43
CA PHE A 25 4.06 9.77 1.15
C PHE A 25 4.72 9.62 2.53
N ILE A 26 4.31 8.63 3.33
CA ILE A 26 4.90 8.37 4.65
C ILE A 26 6.39 8.08 4.50
N LEU A 27 6.75 7.20 3.58
CA LEU A 27 8.13 6.76 3.41
C LEU A 27 9.04 7.91 2.96
N THR A 28 8.60 8.70 2.00
CA THR A 28 9.31 9.91 1.53
C THR A 28 9.38 10.97 2.63
N PHE A 29 8.30 11.18 3.37
CA PHE A 29 8.26 12.15 4.47
C PHE A 29 9.20 11.77 5.60
N PHE A 30 9.22 10.50 6.02
CA PHE A 30 10.14 10.02 7.03
C PHE A 30 11.59 10.11 6.54
N ALA A 31 11.87 9.71 5.31
CA ALA A 31 13.20 9.85 4.72
C ALA A 31 13.69 11.30 4.69
N ALA A 32 12.87 12.22 4.21
CA ALA A 32 13.22 13.64 4.09
C ALA A 32 13.36 14.31 5.46
N ARG A 33 12.46 14.01 6.40
CA ARG A 33 12.40 14.66 7.71
C ARG A 33 13.41 14.10 8.71
N TRP A 34 13.64 12.78 8.71
CA TRP A 34 14.53 12.13 9.69
C TRP A 34 15.95 11.96 9.18
N ILE A 35 16.18 11.83 7.87
CA ILE A 35 17.50 11.52 7.35
C ILE A 35 18.08 12.66 6.50
N GLY A 36 17.25 13.47 5.84
CA GLY A 36 17.72 14.58 5.00
C GLY A 36 18.19 15.82 5.76
N ALA A 37 17.56 16.15 6.89
CA ALA A 37 17.79 17.41 7.60
C ALA A 37 18.85 17.35 8.72
N ASP A 38 19.05 16.17 9.34
CA ASP A 38 19.90 16.05 10.54
C ASP A 38 21.37 15.67 10.22
N MET A 39 21.68 15.31 8.97
CA MET A 39 22.88 14.53 8.64
C MET A 39 23.94 15.22 7.76
N GLY A 40 23.75 16.45 7.25
CA GLY A 40 24.81 17.17 6.51
C GLY A 40 25.42 16.39 5.30
N ILE A 41 24.59 15.60 4.63
CA ILE A 41 24.96 14.48 3.76
C ILE A 41 25.69 14.91 2.48
N SER A 42 26.87 14.32 2.25
CA SER A 42 27.61 14.37 0.99
C SER A 42 27.07 13.34 -0.02
N GLY A 43 27.26 13.54 -1.33
CA GLY A 43 26.56 12.78 -2.39
C GLY A 43 26.62 11.25 -2.33
N GLY A 44 27.59 10.65 -1.62
CA GLY A 44 27.66 9.18 -1.42
C GLY A 44 26.64 8.64 -0.41
N GLU A 45 26.34 9.39 0.65
CA GLU A 45 25.43 8.99 1.73
C GLU A 45 23.96 9.08 1.30
N ALA A 46 23.65 9.95 0.34
CA ALA A 46 22.34 10.04 -0.31
C ALA A 46 21.94 8.72 -1.00
N THR A 47 22.91 7.96 -1.50
CA THR A 47 22.65 6.67 -2.16
C THR A 47 22.23 5.60 -1.14
N SER A 48 22.88 5.54 0.03
CA SER A 48 22.53 4.63 1.12
C SER A 48 21.13 4.94 1.68
N LEU A 49 20.82 6.24 1.82
CA LEU A 49 19.49 6.69 2.19
C LEU A 49 18.44 6.26 1.16
N ALA A 50 18.66 6.56 -0.12
CA ALA A 50 17.74 6.18 -1.18
C ALA A 50 17.51 4.67 -1.24
N ALA A 51 18.56 3.87 -1.02
CA ALA A 51 18.46 2.40 -0.95
C ALA A 51 17.63 1.93 0.26
N THR A 52 17.76 2.59 1.41
CA THR A 52 16.96 2.30 2.62
C THR A 52 15.48 2.63 2.39
N VAL A 53 15.20 3.77 1.75
CA VAL A 53 13.84 4.19 1.38
C VAL A 53 13.22 3.21 0.37
N ALA A 54 13.96 2.87 -0.68
CA ALA A 54 13.49 1.93 -1.70
C ALA A 54 13.25 0.52 -1.14
N SER A 55 14.10 0.04 -0.23
CA SER A 55 13.91 -1.27 0.40
C SER A 55 12.70 -1.27 1.34
N LEU A 56 12.51 -0.21 2.13
CA LEU A 56 11.31 -0.04 2.95
C LEU A 56 10.05 0.08 2.10
N GLU A 57 10.09 0.72 0.93
CA GLU A 57 8.94 0.81 0.02
C GLU A 57 8.48 -0.57 -0.42
N ILE A 58 9.41 -1.43 -0.81
CA ILE A 58 9.10 -2.80 -1.22
C ILE A 58 8.45 -3.57 -0.06
N VAL A 59 9.04 -3.50 1.14
CA VAL A 59 8.54 -4.22 2.32
C VAL A 59 7.15 -3.70 2.75
N THR A 60 6.96 -2.39 2.79
CA THR A 60 5.71 -1.80 3.27
C THR A 60 4.57 -2.04 2.28
N LYS A 61 4.85 -1.96 0.97
CA LYS A 61 3.88 -2.28 -0.08
C LYS A 61 3.47 -3.75 -0.08
N MET A 62 4.41 -4.67 0.21
CA MET A 62 4.11 -6.09 0.41
C MET A 62 3.22 -6.33 1.63
N LEU A 63 3.53 -5.70 2.77
CA LEU A 63 2.73 -5.82 4.00
C LEU A 63 1.31 -5.26 3.80
N LEU A 64 1.20 -4.09 3.18
CA LEU A 64 -0.06 -3.42 2.88
C LEU A 64 -0.91 -4.22 1.88
N TYR A 65 -0.29 -4.81 0.85
CA TYR A 65 -0.98 -5.71 -0.08
C TYR A 65 -1.59 -6.91 0.67
N TYR A 66 -0.80 -7.55 1.55
CA TYR A 66 -1.27 -8.67 2.34
C TYR A 66 -2.44 -8.29 3.26
N ILE A 67 -2.35 -7.16 3.96
CA ILE A 67 -3.43 -6.67 4.83
C ILE A 67 -4.67 -6.30 4.01
N HIS A 68 -4.49 -5.64 2.87
CA HIS A 68 -5.57 -5.29 1.96
C HIS A 68 -6.32 -6.53 1.47
N GLU A 69 -5.59 -7.54 0.99
CA GLU A 69 -6.18 -8.80 0.53
C GLU A 69 -6.85 -9.56 1.69
N ARG A 70 -6.25 -9.57 2.89
CA ARG A 70 -6.82 -10.22 4.07
C ARG A 70 -8.05 -9.48 4.60
N GLY A 71 -8.09 -8.15 4.50
CA GLY A 71 -9.25 -7.33 4.80
C GLY A 71 -10.39 -7.62 3.84
N TRP A 72 -10.12 -7.70 2.54
CA TRP A 72 -11.09 -8.13 1.53
C TRP A 72 -11.58 -9.58 1.71
N ALA A 73 -10.73 -10.48 2.21
CA ALA A 73 -11.12 -11.86 2.49
C ALA A 73 -11.99 -12.00 3.75
N ARG A 74 -11.91 -11.06 4.69
CA ARG A 74 -12.75 -11.01 5.91
C ARG A 74 -14.05 -10.23 5.72
N LEU A 75 -14.08 -9.32 4.74
CA LEU A 75 -15.29 -8.62 4.34
C LEU A 75 -16.13 -9.55 3.44
N ASP A 76 -17.21 -10.11 4.00
CA ASP A 76 -18.25 -10.89 3.29
C ASP A 76 -19.05 -10.06 2.25
N TRP A 77 -18.49 -8.90 1.86
CA TRP A 77 -19.15 -7.94 1.01
C TRP A 77 -19.15 -8.42 -0.44
N GLY A 78 -20.32 -8.88 -0.88
CA GLY A 78 -20.59 -9.31 -2.25
C GLY A 78 -20.80 -10.81 -2.42
N MET A 79 -20.75 -11.61 -1.34
CA MET A 79 -21.33 -12.96 -1.40
C MET A 79 -22.85 -12.80 -1.48
N MET A 80 -23.41 -12.96 -2.68
CA MET A 80 -24.84 -13.27 -2.77
C MET A 80 -24.99 -14.64 -2.12
N HIS A 81 -25.47 -14.68 -0.88
CA HIS A 81 -26.17 -15.86 -0.42
C HIS A 81 -27.33 -16.02 -1.41
N ASN A 82 -27.22 -16.98 -2.31
CA ASN A 82 -28.35 -17.47 -3.07
C ASN A 82 -29.03 -18.52 -2.18
N PRO A 83 -30.08 -18.19 -1.41
CA PRO A 83 -30.92 -19.23 -0.86
C PRO A 83 -31.71 -19.85 -2.03
N SER A 84 -31.82 -21.18 -1.98
CA SER A 84 -32.55 -22.10 -2.86
C SER A 84 -31.85 -22.50 -4.18
N GLY A 85 -31.74 -23.79 -4.52
CA GLY A 85 -32.67 -24.89 -4.20
C GLY A 85 -33.62 -25.06 -5.37
#